data_AF-A0A067L4A1-F1
#
_entry.id   AF-A0A067L4A1-F1
#
_cell.length_a   1.000
_cell.length_b   1.000
_cell.length_c   1.000
_cell.angle_alpha   90.00
_cell.angle_beta   90.00
_cell.angle_gamma   90.00
#
_symmetry.space_group_name_H-M   'P 1'
#
loop_
_entity.id
_entity.type
_entity.pdbx_description
1 polymer ?
#
loop_
_entity_poly.entity_id
_entity_poly.type
_entity_poly.pdbx_seq_one_letter_code
_entity_poly.pdbx_strand_id
1 'polypeptide(L)'
;MSSRDAGKGFARAGSEGEAISVNTMVEKIIHLRWLHGGHFEIKPHMRYLGGTVTMEENVDSDRVLHMDLLGRAKDLGYEHIGQLYYRGLIAGETEVFSLLNIDADVMFHLEFVENGGTMELFIEHVVELPDVIEVNDALLMNMA
;
A
#
# COMPACT_ATOMS: atom_id res chain seq x y z
N MET A 1 80.01 -12.31 21.82
CA MET A 1 79.61 -12.21 23.24
C MET A 1 78.87 -10.89 23.36
N SER A 2 77.53 -10.90 23.39
CA SER A 2 76.67 -10.81 24.60
C SER A 2 76.98 -9.52 25.40
N SER A 3 76.09 -8.59 25.73
CA SER A 3 74.65 -8.66 26.06
C SER A 3 74.05 -7.25 26.23
N ARG A 4 72.74 -7.11 25.90
CA ARG A 4 71.63 -6.37 26.59
C ARG A 4 71.89 -4.98 27.20
N ASP A 5 71.04 -3.98 26.90
CA ASP A 5 69.85 -3.67 27.73
C ASP A 5 68.87 -2.66 27.07
N ALA A 6 67.64 -2.66 27.57
CA ALA A 6 66.40 -2.08 27.02
C ALA A 6 66.13 -0.60 27.36
N GLY A 7 65.27 0.07 26.58
CA GLY A 7 64.72 1.40 26.90
C GLY A 7 63.50 1.77 26.03
N LYS A 8 62.35 1.99 26.69
CA LYS A 8 60.98 2.14 26.17
C LYS A 8 60.63 3.51 25.55
N GLY A 9 59.56 3.54 24.74
CA GLY A 9 58.66 4.70 24.51
C GLY A 9 58.50 5.04 23.01
N PHE A 10 57.33 5.33 22.43
CA PHE A 10 55.95 5.51 22.87
C PHE A 10 55.06 5.07 21.68
N ALA A 11 54.14 4.13 21.90
CA ALA A 11 53.08 3.87 20.94
C ALA A 11 52.09 5.03 20.98
N ARG A 12 51.90 5.71 19.84
CA ARG A 12 50.82 6.68 19.66
C ARG A 12 49.50 5.90 19.63
N ALA A 13 48.74 5.98 20.72
CA ALA A 13 47.32 5.65 20.70
C ALA A 13 46.60 6.79 19.95
N GLY A 14 46.38 6.58 18.65
CA GLY A 14 45.37 7.33 17.90
C GLY A 14 44.01 6.72 18.23
N SER A 15 43.24 7.44 19.02
CA SER A 15 41.87 7.10 19.42
C SER A 15 40.98 6.84 18.22
N GLU A 16 40.20 5.78 18.36
CA GLU A 16 39.03 5.38 17.59
C GLU A 16 38.25 6.57 17.02
N GLY A 17 38.30 6.71 15.69
CA GLY A 17 37.21 7.30 14.93
C GLY A 17 36.37 6.15 14.41
N GLU A 18 35.54 5.56 15.27
CA GLU A 18 34.46 4.69 14.83
C GLU A 18 33.61 5.54 13.88
N ALA A 19 33.71 5.25 12.58
CA ALA A 19 32.85 5.86 11.59
C ALA A 19 31.43 5.45 11.98
N ILE A 20 30.69 6.37 12.58
CA ILE A 20 29.25 6.23 12.75
C ILE A 20 28.71 6.14 11.32
N SER A 21 28.42 4.92 10.89
CA SER A 21 27.65 4.70 9.67
C SER A 21 26.29 5.32 9.96
N VAL A 22 26.11 6.57 9.56
CA VAL A 22 24.80 7.19 9.50
C VAL A 22 24.09 6.41 8.40
N ASN A 23 23.37 5.36 8.80
CA ASN A 23 22.48 4.65 7.91
C ASN A 23 21.41 5.67 7.54
N THR A 24 21.68 6.42 6.49
CA THR A 24 20.76 7.41 5.95
C THR A 24 19.65 6.56 5.37
N MET A 25 18.58 6.34 6.14
CA MET A 25 17.39 5.65 5.67
C MET A 25 16.92 6.46 4.48
N VAL A 26 17.19 5.97 3.27
CA VAL A 26 16.74 6.63 2.05
C VAL A 26 15.24 6.48 2.06
N GLU A 27 14.52 7.58 2.30
CA GLU A 27 13.07 7.61 2.22
C GLU A 27 12.65 7.02 0.88
N LYS A 28 11.87 5.95 0.94
CA LYS A 28 11.36 5.29 -0.25
C LYS A 28 10.08 5.98 -0.65
N ILE A 29 10.15 6.72 -1.75
CA ILE A 29 9.03 7.47 -2.29
C ILE A 29 8.38 6.64 -3.39
N ILE A 30 7.05 6.54 -3.37
CA ILE A 30 6.28 5.79 -4.36
C ILE A 30 5.09 6.62 -4.87
N HIS A 31 4.39 6.05 -5.84
CA HIS A 31 3.11 6.55 -6.33
C HIS A 31 2.00 5.56 -5.98
N LEU A 32 0.84 6.05 -5.55
CA LEU A 32 -0.35 5.24 -5.36
C LEU A 32 -1.30 5.49 -6.53
N ARG A 33 -1.63 4.42 -7.27
CA ARG A 33 -2.59 4.47 -8.37
C ARG A 33 -3.87 3.78 -7.94
N TRP A 34 -4.90 4.58 -7.67
CA TRP A 34 -6.20 4.13 -7.20
C TRP A 34 -7.14 3.85 -8.36
N LEU A 35 -7.67 2.64 -8.44
CA LEU A 35 -8.74 2.22 -9.33
C LEU A 35 -10.02 2.05 -8.52
N HIS A 36 -11.05 2.83 -8.87
CA HIS A 36 -12.27 2.92 -8.07
C HIS A 36 -13.50 3.19 -8.94
N GLY A 37 -14.71 2.92 -8.41
CA GLY A 37 -15.96 3.04 -9.16
C GLY A 37 -16.20 1.95 -10.20
N GLY A 38 -15.31 0.96 -10.30
CA GLY A 38 -15.51 -0.27 -11.04
C GLY A 38 -16.02 -1.41 -10.15
N HIS A 39 -15.95 -2.63 -10.67
CA HIS A 39 -16.30 -3.84 -9.93
C HIS A 39 -15.40 -5.01 -10.33
N PHE A 40 -15.34 -6.03 -9.47
CA PHE A 40 -14.63 -7.26 -9.77
C PHE A 40 -15.54 -8.29 -10.43
N GLU A 41 -15.06 -8.92 -11.49
CA GLU A 41 -15.62 -10.16 -12.01
C GLU A 41 -14.70 -11.32 -11.61
N ILE A 42 -15.25 -12.31 -10.89
CA ILE A 42 -14.46 -13.39 -10.27
C ILE A 42 -14.22 -14.57 -11.24
N LYS A 43 -15.06 -14.74 -12.27
CA LYS A 43 -15.03 -15.91 -13.16
C LYS A 43 -14.81 -15.50 -14.62
N PRO A 44 -13.96 -16.20 -15.39
CA PRO A 44 -13.16 -17.38 -15.01
C PRO A 44 -11.87 -17.06 -14.24
N HIS A 45 -11.42 -15.80 -14.27
CA HIS A 45 -10.29 -15.27 -13.51
C HIS A 45 -10.71 -13.92 -12.95
N MET A 46 -10.21 -13.57 -11.76
CA MET A 46 -10.52 -12.29 -11.14
C MET A 46 -9.98 -11.14 -12.01
N ARG A 47 -10.85 -10.21 -12.38
CA ARG A 47 -10.51 -9.01 -13.16
C ARG A 47 -11.28 -7.81 -12.65
N TYR A 48 -10.66 -6.63 -12.68
CA TYR A 48 -11.34 -5.38 -12.36
C TYR A 48 -11.88 -4.74 -13.63
N LEU A 49 -13.18 -4.44 -13.67
CA LEU A 49 -13.85 -3.86 -14.82
C LEU A 49 -14.40 -2.46 -14.55
N GLY A 50 -14.12 -1.57 -15.49
CA GLY A 50 -14.58 -0.18 -15.45
C GLY A 50 -13.84 0.65 -14.41
N GLY A 51 -14.52 1.68 -13.91
CA GLY A 51 -14.00 2.62 -12.92
C GLY A 51 -13.17 3.78 -13.49
N THR A 52 -12.65 4.57 -12.58
CA THR A 52 -11.77 5.72 -12.80
C THR A 52 -10.46 5.53 -12.08
N VAL A 53 -9.45 6.28 -12.50
CA VAL A 53 -8.11 6.24 -11.93
C VAL A 53 -7.81 7.57 -11.24
N THR A 54 -7.36 7.51 -10.00
CA THR A 54 -6.78 8.65 -9.28
C THR A 54 -5.32 8.35 -8.96
N MET A 55 -4.43 9.30 -9.21
CA MET A 55 -3.00 9.17 -8.95
C MET A 55 -2.61 10.03 -7.74
N GLU A 56 -1.88 9.44 -6.80
CA GLU A 56 -1.25 10.15 -5.71
C GLU A 56 0.27 10.00 -5.82
N GLU A 57 0.96 11.12 -6.04
CA GLU A 57 2.40 11.11 -6.29
C GLU A 57 3.20 11.47 -5.04
N ASN A 58 4.47 11.04 -5.01
CA ASN A 58 5.44 11.37 -3.96
C ASN A 58 5.00 10.96 -2.55
N VAL A 59 4.49 9.74 -2.40
CA VAL A 59 4.07 9.17 -1.12
C VAL A 59 5.25 8.46 -0.47
N ASP A 60 5.55 8.82 0.78
CA ASP A 60 6.51 8.11 1.62
C ASP A 60 5.95 6.74 2.01
N SER A 61 6.58 5.67 1.50
CA SER A 61 6.09 4.30 1.70
C SER A 61 6.11 3.87 3.16
N ASP A 62 7.01 4.42 3.97
CA ASP A 62 7.14 4.06 5.39
C ASP A 62 5.96 4.59 6.23
N ARG A 63 5.17 5.50 5.63
CA ARG A 63 3.99 6.13 6.25
C ARG A 63 2.68 5.62 5.66
N VAL A 64 2.72 4.55 4.87
CA VAL A 64 1.52 3.95 4.28
C VAL A 64 1.09 2.74 5.11
N LEU A 65 0.08 2.93 5.95
CA LEU A 65 -0.59 1.85 6.69
C LEU A 65 -1.94 1.51 6.06
N HIS A 66 -2.48 0.32 6.38
CA HIS A 66 -3.77 -0.12 5.86
C HIS A 66 -4.90 0.84 6.25
N MET A 67 -4.91 1.33 7.50
CA MET A 67 -5.92 2.30 7.95
C MET A 67 -5.79 3.65 7.22
N ASP A 68 -4.58 4.07 6.88
CA ASP A 68 -4.35 5.29 6.10
C ASP A 68 -4.89 5.13 4.67
N LEU A 69 -4.67 3.96 4.06
CA LEU A 69 -5.22 3.64 2.74
C LEU A 69 -6.75 3.65 2.75
N LEU A 70 -7.39 3.08 3.79
CA LEU A 70 -8.85 3.14 3.94
C LEU A 70 -9.34 4.58 4.12
N GLY A 71 -8.61 5.42 4.88
CA GLY A 71 -8.92 6.85 5.02
C GLY A 71 -8.88 7.57 3.67
N ARG A 72 -7.80 7.40 2.92
CA ARG A 72 -7.62 7.99 1.57
C ARG A 72 -8.69 7.51 0.58
N ALA A 73 -9.07 6.25 0.65
CA ALA A 73 -10.13 5.70 -0.18
C ALA A 73 -11.50 6.35 0.13
N LYS A 74 -11.76 6.75 1.38
CA LYS A 74 -12.97 7.52 1.73
C LYS A 74 -12.95 8.93 1.15
N ASP A 75 -11.78 9.56 1.11
CA ASP A 75 -11.60 10.89 0.51
C ASP A 75 -11.87 10.91 -0.99
N LEU A 76 -11.82 9.75 -1.68
CA LEU A 76 -12.25 9.58 -3.06
C LEU A 76 -13.78 9.57 -3.24
N GLY A 77 -14.55 9.71 -2.15
CA GLY A 77 -16.02 9.81 -2.16
C GLY A 77 -16.74 8.51 -1.80
N TYR A 78 -16.07 7.55 -1.18
CA TYR A 78 -16.64 6.24 -0.85
C TYR A 78 -16.88 6.09 0.64
N GLU A 79 -18.15 6.09 1.04
CA GLU A 79 -18.55 5.99 2.45
C GLU A 79 -18.40 4.55 2.99
N HIS A 80 -18.65 3.55 2.13
CA HIS A 80 -18.56 2.13 2.44
C HIS A 80 -17.57 1.42 1.49
N ILE A 81 -16.34 1.28 1.96
CA ILE A 81 -15.33 0.46 1.29
C ILE A 81 -15.54 -0.99 1.72
N GLY A 82 -15.75 -1.89 0.75
CA GLY A 82 -15.85 -3.31 1.01
C GLY A 82 -14.47 -3.90 1.28
N GLN A 83 -13.61 -3.84 0.26
CA GLN A 83 -12.27 -4.42 0.30
C GLN A 83 -11.28 -3.61 -0.56
N LEU A 84 -10.00 -3.67 -0.19
CA LEU A 84 -8.91 -3.03 -0.92
C LEU A 84 -7.95 -4.11 -1.44
N TYR A 85 -7.62 -4.05 -2.73
CA TYR A 85 -6.72 -5.03 -3.35
C TYR A 85 -5.50 -4.37 -3.96
N TYR A 86 -4.38 -5.07 -3.90
CA TYR A 86 -3.16 -4.79 -4.65
C TYR A 86 -3.09 -5.67 -5.90
N ARG A 87 -2.64 -5.14 -7.03
CA ARG A 87 -2.32 -5.97 -8.20
C ARG A 87 -0.87 -6.42 -8.16
N GLY A 88 -0.67 -7.69 -7.86
CA GLY A 88 0.61 -8.37 -7.99
C GLY A 88 0.87 -8.82 -9.42
N LEU A 89 2.13 -8.73 -9.85
CA LEU A 89 2.62 -9.34 -11.08
C LEU A 89 3.28 -10.68 -10.73
N ILE A 90 2.53 -11.78 -10.82
CA ILE A 90 3.13 -13.13 -10.82
C ILE A 90 3.51 -13.47 -12.26
N ALA A 91 4.78 -13.84 -12.48
CA ALA A 91 5.26 -14.23 -13.80
C ALA A 91 4.44 -15.41 -14.36
N GLY A 92 3.74 -15.18 -15.47
CA GLY A 92 2.94 -16.19 -16.16
C GLY A 92 1.42 -16.10 -15.92
N GLU A 93 0.96 -15.23 -15.03
CA GLU A 93 -0.47 -14.92 -14.85
C GLU A 93 -0.82 -13.54 -15.42
N THR A 94 -2.06 -13.38 -15.91
CA THR A 94 -2.51 -12.15 -16.56
C THR A 94 -2.75 -11.01 -15.56
N GLU A 95 -3.36 -11.28 -14.41
CA GLU A 95 -3.57 -10.34 -13.29
C GLU A 95 -3.77 -11.15 -11.99
N VAL A 96 -3.02 -10.82 -10.93
CA VAL A 96 -3.20 -11.42 -9.60
C VAL A 96 -3.58 -10.33 -8.62
N PHE A 97 -4.73 -10.47 -7.97
CA PHE A 97 -5.20 -9.54 -6.96
C PHE A 97 -4.96 -10.11 -5.56
N SER A 98 -4.27 -9.34 -4.73
CA SER A 98 -4.00 -9.66 -3.32
C SER A 98 -4.81 -8.73 -2.44
N LEU A 99 -5.62 -9.30 -1.55
CA LEU A 99 -6.40 -8.53 -0.59
C LEU A 99 -5.47 -7.90 0.46
N LEU A 100 -5.68 -6.60 0.74
CA LEU A 100 -4.98 -5.85 1.79
C LEU A 100 -5.94 -5.73 2.98
N ASN A 101 -5.73 -6.53 4.03
CA ASN A 101 -6.58 -6.53 5.23
C ASN A 101 -5.92 -5.89 6.45
N ILE A 102 -4.59 -5.97 6.53
CA ILE A 102 -3.81 -5.49 7.67
C ILE A 102 -2.55 -4.77 7.21
N ASP A 103 -1.95 -3.98 8.11
CA ASP A 103 -0.70 -3.25 7.83
C ASP A 103 0.42 -4.16 7.33
N ALA A 104 0.48 -5.41 7.82
CA ALA A 104 1.47 -6.38 7.36
C ALA A 104 1.35 -6.72 5.87
N ASP A 105 0.13 -6.78 5.34
CA ASP A 105 -0.10 -7.04 3.91
C ASP A 105 0.41 -5.87 3.08
N VAL A 106 0.09 -4.65 3.52
CA VAL A 106 0.53 -3.40 2.88
C VAL A 106 2.06 -3.31 2.87
N MET A 107 2.70 -3.49 4.03
CA MET A 107 4.17 -3.48 4.14
C MET A 107 4.81 -4.54 3.25
N PHE A 108 4.29 -5.78 3.27
CA PHE A 108 4.78 -6.86 2.42
C PHE A 108 4.74 -6.48 0.94
N HIS A 109 3.61 -5.94 0.46
CA HIS A 109 3.50 -5.54 -0.95
C HIS A 109 4.36 -4.33 -1.30
N LEU A 110 4.51 -3.37 -0.38
CA LEU A 110 5.38 -2.22 -0.55
C LEU A 110 6.85 -2.61 -0.71
N GLU A 111 7.32 -3.72 -0.14
CA GLU A 111 8.70 -4.21 -0.35
C GLU A 111 9.01 -4.45 -1.83
N PHE A 112 8.02 -4.87 -2.62
CA PHE A 112 8.18 -5.18 -4.05
C PHE A 112 8.06 -3.96 -4.97
N VAL A 113 7.56 -2.83 -4.48
CA VAL A 113 7.50 -1.59 -5.25
C VAL A 113 8.87 -0.94 -5.21
N GLU A 114 9.46 -0.55 -6.34
CA GLU A 114 10.75 0.15 -6.31
C GLU A 114 10.61 1.61 -5.84
N ASN A 115 11.71 2.27 -5.47
CA ASN A 115 11.69 3.71 -5.23
C ASN A 115 11.35 4.45 -6.55
N GLY A 116 10.39 5.38 -6.50
CA GLY A 116 9.72 5.98 -7.66
C GLY A 116 8.71 5.06 -8.36
N GLY A 117 8.51 3.84 -7.84
CA GLY A 117 7.57 2.86 -8.37
C GLY A 117 6.12 3.21 -8.06
N THR A 118 5.20 2.46 -8.67
CA THR A 118 3.75 2.64 -8.48
C THR A 118 3.13 1.40 -7.84
N MET A 119 2.39 1.62 -6.75
CA MET A 119 1.51 0.61 -6.16
C MET A 119 0.10 0.80 -6.72
N GLU A 120 -0.45 -0.23 -7.36
CA GLU A 120 -1.81 -0.19 -7.89
C GLU A 120 -2.80 -0.75 -6.88
N LEU A 121 -3.78 0.07 -6.52
CA LEU A 121 -4.78 -0.18 -5.51
C LEU A 121 -6.16 -0.21 -6.14
N PHE A 122 -6.96 -1.22 -5.82
CA PHE A 122 -8.29 -1.43 -6.39
C PHE A 122 -9.32 -1.47 -5.27
N ILE A 123 -10.36 -0.64 -5.41
CA ILE A 123 -11.42 -0.55 -4.41
C ILE A 123 -12.62 -1.39 -4.88
N GLU A 124 -12.99 -2.37 -4.06
CA GLU A 124 -14.26 -3.06 -4.12
C GLU A 124 -15.29 -2.33 -3.25
N HIS A 125 -16.38 -1.90 -3.87
CA HIS A 125 -17.48 -1.20 -3.20
C HIS A 125 -18.46 -2.21 -2.63
N VAL A 126 -18.97 -1.94 -1.42
CA VAL A 126 -20.16 -2.63 -0.96
C VAL A 126 -21.32 -2.10 -1.81
N VAL A 127 -21.82 -2.92 -2.74
CA VAL A 127 -23.08 -2.62 -3.39
C VAL A 127 -24.16 -2.84 -2.34
N GLU A 128 -24.60 -1.78 -1.68
CA GLU A 128 -25.91 -1.80 -1.04
C GLU A 128 -26.91 -2.07 -2.16
N LEU A 129 -27.49 -3.28 -2.16
CA LEU A 129 -28.66 -3.54 -2.99
C LEU A 129 -29.67 -2.43 -2.67
N PRO A 130 -30.25 -1.74 -3.67
CA PRO A 130 -31.26 -0.74 -3.39
C PRO A 130 -32.39 -1.42 -2.61
N ASP A 131 -32.76 -0.85 -1.47
CA ASP A 131 -33.93 -1.27 -0.74
C ASP A 131 -35.12 -1.30 -1.70
N VAL A 132 -35.69 -2.50 -1.92
CA VAL A 132 -36.94 -2.63 -2.66
C VAL A 132 -38.02 -2.04 -1.76
N ILE A 133 -38.33 -0.75 -1.95
CA ILE A 133 -39.52 -0.15 -1.38
C ILE A 133 -40.71 -0.78 -2.11
N GLU A 134 -41.33 -1.78 -1.49
CA GLU A 134 -42.64 -2.27 -1.95
C GLU A 134 -43.62 -1.10 -1.85
N VAL A 135 -43.90 -0.46 -2.98
CA VAL A 135 -44.95 0.53 -3.07
C VAL A 135 -46.26 -0.22 -2.86
N ASN A 136 -46.88 -0.03 -1.69
CA ASN A 136 -48.21 -0.53 -1.44
C ASN A 136 -49.20 0.28 -2.29
N ASP A 137 -49.60 -0.29 -3.44
CA ASP A 137 -50.56 0.30 -4.38
C ASP A 137 -51.89 0.74 -3.73
N ALA A 138 -52.22 0.22 -2.54
CA ALA A 138 -53.41 0.63 -1.80
C ALA A 138 -53.37 2.09 -1.28
N LEU A 139 -52.18 2.72 -1.19
CA LEU A 139 -52.06 4.12 -0.79
C LEU A 139 -52.21 5.11 -1.97
N LEU A 140 -52.02 4.65 -3.21
CA LEU A 140 -52.14 5.49 -4.41
C LEU A 140 -53.59 5.65 -4.88
N MET A 141 -54.50 4.76 -4.49
CA MET A 141 -55.91 4.83 -4.88
C MET A 141 -56.77 5.77 -4.00
N ASN A 142 -56.22 6.35 -2.93
CA ASN A 142 -56.97 7.23 -2.03
C ASN A 142 -56.87 8.72 -2.40
N MET A 143 -56.28 9.05 -3.56
CA MET A 143 -56.16 10.43 -4.07
C MET A 143 -56.88 10.66 -5.41
N ALA A 144 -57.77 9.74 -5.83
CA ALA A 144 -58.61 9.90 -7.02
C ALA A 144 -60.03 10.37 -6.67
#